data_AF-A0A424TKT0-F1
#
_entry.id   AF-A0A424TKT0-F1
#
_cell.length_a   1.000
_cell.length_b   1.000
_cell.length_c   1.000
_cell.angle_alpha   90.00
_cell.angle_beta   90.00
_cell.angle_gamma   90.00
#
_symmetry.space_group_name_H-M   'P 1'
#
loop_
_entity.id
_entity.type
_entity.pdbx_description
1 polymer ?
#
loop_
_entity_poly.entity_id
_entity_poly.type
_entity_poly.pdbx_seq_one_letter_code
_entity_poly.pdbx_strand_id
1 'polypeptide(L)' 'MSGTLTASQVKPGVRRSKKYTTGRVCAFDTCETVISVYNKKKFCFLHAPVSYPRVRGHLPREQEPIT' A
#
# COMPACT_ATOMS: atom_id res chain seq x y z
N MET A 1 -22.54 -33.95 36.19
CA MET A 1 -22.46 -33.83 34.72
C MET A 1 -21.49 -32.69 34.41
N SER A 2 -20.19 -32.97 34.37
CA SER A 2 -19.15 -31.98 34.05
C SER A 2 -19.10 -31.78 32.53
N GLY A 3 -19.59 -30.64 32.06
CA GLY A 3 -19.51 -30.26 30.65
C GLY A 3 -18.06 -30.06 30.25
N THR A 4 -17.61 -30.79 29.24
CA THR A 4 -16.30 -30.61 28.63
C THR A 4 -16.24 -29.23 27.99
N LEU A 5 -15.33 -28.37 28.48
CA LEU A 5 -15.08 -27.07 27.89
C LEU A 5 -14.54 -27.28 26.47
N THR A 6 -15.35 -26.94 25.47
CA THR A 6 -14.95 -26.92 24.06
C THR A 6 -14.44 -25.53 23.71
N ALA A 7 -13.21 -25.45 23.19
CA ALA A 7 -12.61 -24.18 22.81
C ALA A 7 -13.30 -23.58 21.56
N SER A 8 -13.47 -22.26 21.57
CA SER A 8 -13.96 -21.50 20.42
C SER A 8 -13.02 -21.65 19.22
N GLN A 9 -13.55 -22.01 18.05
CA GLN A 9 -12.73 -22.09 16.83
C GLN A 9 -12.12 -20.73 16.47
N VAL A 10 -10.84 -20.74 16.09
CA VAL A 10 -10.13 -19.55 15.59
C VAL A 10 -10.79 -19.13 14.27
N LYS A 11 -11.60 -18.07 14.33
CA LYS A 11 -12.20 -17.49 13.13
C LYS A 11 -11.07 -16.90 12.28
N PRO A 12 -10.99 -17.20 10.97
CA PRO A 12 -10.03 -16.55 10.09
C PRO A 12 -10.47 -15.10 9.86
N GLY A 13 -10.14 -14.22 10.81
CA GLY A 13 -10.59 -12.82 10.84
C GLY A 13 -9.72 -11.86 10.03
N VAL A 14 -8.57 -12.30 9.52
CA VAL A 14 -7.63 -11.41 8.84
C VAL A 14 -7.78 -11.55 7.33
N ARG A 15 -8.33 -10.49 6.71
CA ARG A 15 -8.32 -10.34 5.25
C ARG A 15 -6.88 -10.44 4.75
N ARG A 16 -6.64 -11.31 3.77
CA ARG A 16 -5.34 -11.44 3.11
C ARG A 16 -4.86 -10.10 2.56
N SER A 17 -3.57 -9.82 2.69
CA SER A 17 -2.92 -8.63 2.14
C SER A 17 -3.19 -8.51 0.64
N LYS A 18 -3.45 -7.29 0.18
CA LYS A 18 -3.70 -7.02 -1.24
C LYS A 18 -2.43 -7.28 -2.04
N LYS A 19 -2.57 -8.06 -3.12
CA LYS A 19 -1.50 -8.39 -4.07
C LYS A 19 -1.83 -7.81 -5.44
N TYR A 20 -0.81 -7.45 -6.19
CA TYR A 20 -0.85 -6.95 -7.56
C TYR A 20 -0.13 -7.92 -8.50
N THR A 21 -0.14 -7.65 -9.81
CA THR A 21 0.49 -8.54 -10.80
C THR A 21 1.99 -8.70 -10.55
N THR A 22 2.47 -9.93 -10.72
CA THR A 22 3.90 -10.32 -10.66
C THR A 22 4.63 -9.85 -11.91
N GLY A 23 5.95 -9.65 -11.81
CA GLY A 23 6.79 -9.31 -12.97
C GLY A 23 6.64 -7.88 -13.50
N ARG A 24 6.05 -6.98 -12.70
CA ARG A 24 5.98 -5.55 -13.07
C ARG A 24 7.35 -4.91 -12.97
N VAL A 25 7.70 -4.08 -13.96
CA VAL A 25 8.92 -3.27 -13.99
C VAL A 25 8.54 -1.80 -13.78
N CYS A 26 9.46 -1.01 -13.25
CA CYS A 26 9.31 0.43 -13.11
C CYS A 26 8.98 1.08 -14.46
N ALA A 27 7.94 1.92 -14.49
CA ALA A 27 7.53 2.65 -15.69
C ALA A 27 8.42 3.87 -16.03
N PHE A 28 9.60 4.00 -15.42
CA PHE A 28 10.55 5.07 -15.74
C PHE A 28 11.48 4.56 -16.83
N ASP A 29 11.65 5.35 -17.88
CA ASP A 29 12.53 5.01 -19.01
C ASP A 29 13.93 4.78 -18.45
N THR A 30 14.57 3.64 -18.79
CA THR A 30 15.86 3.15 -18.27
C THR A 30 15.86 2.47 -16.89
N CYS A 31 14.71 2.34 -16.21
CA CYS A 31 14.66 1.66 -14.91
C CYS A 31 14.19 0.20 -15.04
N GLU A 32 15.12 -0.74 -14.89
CA GLU A 32 14.84 -2.19 -14.95
C GLU A 32 14.39 -2.79 -13.60
N THR A 33 14.11 -1.94 -12.60
CA THR A 33 13.76 -2.41 -11.26
C THR A 33 12.42 -3.14 -11.25
N VAL A 34 12.44 -4.40 -10.83
CA VAL A 34 11.24 -5.23 -10.62
C VAL A 34 10.49 -4.76 -9.38
N ILE A 35 9.22 -4.44 -9.57
CA ILE A 35 8.32 -3.96 -8.52
C ILE A 35 7.73 -5.16 -7.76
N SER A 36 7.76 -5.07 -6.42
CA SER A 36 7.16 -6.09 -5.57
C SER A 36 5.64 -6.23 -5.77
N VAL A 37 5.13 -7.44 -5.53
CA VAL A 37 3.70 -7.79 -5.64
C VAL A 37 2.80 -6.95 -4.73
N TYR A 38 3.35 -6.34 -3.68
CA TYR A 38 2.60 -5.53 -2.73
C TYR A 38 2.56 -4.04 -3.09
N ASN A 39 3.47 -3.58 -3.95
CA ASN A 39 3.51 -2.16 -4.32
C ASN A 39 2.42 -1.83 -5.35
N LYS A 40 1.53 -0.90 -5.01
CA LYS A 40 0.45 -0.43 -5.88
C LYS A 40 0.95 0.48 -7.01
N LYS A 41 2.05 1.21 -6.79
CA LYS A 41 2.55 2.24 -7.71
C LYS A 41 3.10 1.60 -9.00
N LYS A 42 3.14 2.41 -10.07
CA LYS A 42 3.77 2.06 -11.35
C LYS A 42 5.30 2.26 -11.35
N PHE A 43 5.82 2.94 -10.33
CA PHE A 43 7.22 3.31 -10.21
C PHE A 43 7.87 2.60 -9.02
N CYS A 44 9.18 2.42 -9.07
CA CYS A 44 9.99 1.94 -7.96
C CYS A 44 10.04 2.99 -6.83
N PHE A 45 10.67 2.66 -5.70
CA PHE A 45 10.75 3.58 -4.56
C PHE A 45 11.45 4.90 -4.91
N LEU A 46 12.47 4.86 -5.77
CA LEU A 46 13.25 6.03 -6.18
C LEU A 46 12.49 6.95 -7.15
N HIS A 47 11.71 6.38 -8.07
CA HIS A 47 10.95 7.14 -9.09
C HIS A 47 9.51 7.44 -8.67
N ALA A 48 9.08 6.98 -7.48
CA ALA A 48 7.76 7.29 -6.99
C ALA A 48 7.67 8.78 -6.63
N PRO A 49 6.60 9.49 -7.05
CA PRO A 49 6.43 10.88 -6.68
C PRO A 49 6.31 11.03 -5.16
N VAL A 50 6.97 12.05 -4.62
CA VAL A 50 6.93 12.40 -3.20
C VAL A 50 5.53 12.93 -2.89
N SER A 51 4.80 12.22 -2.04
CA SER A 51 3.47 12.62 -1.58
C SER A 51 3.55 13.03 -0.13
N TYR A 52 3.54 14.34 0.13
CA TYR A 52 3.40 14.87 1.48
C TYR A 52 2.01 14.53 2.03
N PRO A 53 1.91 14.00 3.26
CA PRO A 53 0.62 13.76 3.89
C PRO A 53 -0.11 15.08 4.13
N ARG A 54 -1.45 15.04 4.14
CA ARG A 54 -2.23 16.21 4.57
C ARG A 54 -2.06 16.35 6.08
N VAL A 55 -1.37 17.41 6.50
CA VAL A 55 -1.29 17.78 7.92
C VAL A 55 -2.66 18.30 8.34
N ARG A 56 -3.14 17.88 9.52
CA ARG A 56 -4.43 18.31 10.07
C ARG A 56 -4.44 19.85 10.16
N GLY A 57 -5.40 20.50 9.49
CA GLY A 57 -5.53 21.97 9.49
C GLY A 57 -4.94 22.70 8.29
N HIS A 58 -4.27 22.02 7.34
CA HIS A 58 -3.75 22.64 6.12
C HIS A 58 -4.79 22.61 4.99
N LEU A 59 -5.10 23.77 4.38
CA LEU A 59 -5.99 23.88 3.22
C LEU A 59 -5.39 23.21 1.96
N PRO A 60 -6.22 22.79 0.98
CA PRO A 60 -5.78 22.07 -0.22
C PRO A 60 -4.85 22.89 -1.12
N ARG A 61 -3.97 22.19 -1.86
CA ARG A 61 -2.91 22.70 -2.75
C ARG A 61 -3.35 23.63 -3.90
N GLU A 62 -4.63 23.95 -4.03
CA GLU A 62 -5.14 24.85 -5.07
C GLU A 62 -4.70 26.32 -4.84
N GLN A 63 -4.06 26.63 -3.70
CA GLN A 63 -3.60 27.96 -3.30
C GLN A 63 -2.08 28.11 -3.18
N GLU A 64 -1.27 27.27 -3.83
CA GLU A 64 0.17 27.52 -3.91
C GLU A 64 0.46 28.41 -5.15
N PRO A 65 1.06 29.61 -5.00
CA PRO A 65 1.40 30.43 -6.14
C PRO A 65 2.44 29.69 -7.01
N ILE A 66 2.17 29.64 -8.30
CA ILE A 66 3.11 29.16 -9.31
C ILE A 66 4.32 30.11 -9.28
N THR A 67 5.46 29.62 -8.82
CA THR A 67 6.77 30.26 -9.01
C THR A 67 7.69 29.30 -9.72
#